data_AF-A0A344LUV2-F1
#
_entry.id   AF-A0A344LUV2-F1
#
_cell.length_a   1.000
_cell.length_b   1.000
_cell.length_c   1.000
_cell.angle_alpha   90.00
_cell.angle_beta   90.00
_cell.angle_gamma   90.00
#
_symmetry.space_group_name_H-M   'P 1'
#
loop_
_entity.id
_entity.type
_entity.pdbx_description
1 polymer ?
#
loop_
_entity_poly.entity_id
_entity_poly.type
_entity_poly.pdbx_seq_one_letter_code
_entity_poly.pdbx_strand_id
1 'polypeptide(L)'
;MKFILKEYLELLKEDGELDSLLSDLLFSMNIVPISKPQKGRQYGVDISAMGLDSDGIKKVFLFAVKQGNITRNVWDSNPNSIRQTLNEVLDVYIPKILTKGQRALPKKIIVATNGVLEQTIQLNWNSYIDEYAQPDKIEFDFWGIDTIASHIDGQLLAEQLFPSEFKILLRKTLAFIDLADYDCHHYYTLLEKLFESKADKKKNVLKVLRIARVCFSMVFKWSKDAGNLKQAVIASERTLLLSWNWIRKNDLLENDYVLDEFYNIHTIKINIGREYFIKTREHLYVKHSLFRYSRNQLEYSLTVWEQIGILCTIALTEITEARMHAIIKNTDYAKVCQSNVNEYAIGLKSLIANNPPAKYPEYDEHLIEISLALILLGKANELEFAKNWIATLVIGLNDSYRLKGFVPLFRTDYEELADIHLGNSRSEANSSMLLPLLAEWSVILKEPELYELVKKLITENYPNINLQIWFPESTSEDFLFTDNMSRKSGHAKCSIELYDDFEKYREEMLEEKTLLWEEKDFSIFAGHFSYLGYLSSRHFRSNLLPVYWREFLS
;
A
#
# COMPACT_ATOMS: atom_id res chain seq x y z
N MET A 1 -14.87 -1.05 4.88
CA MET A 1 -14.48 0.27 5.45
C MET A 1 -14.94 0.43 6.90
N LYS A 2 -16.24 0.26 7.23
CA LYS A 2 -16.76 0.37 8.61
C LYS A 2 -15.94 -0.34 9.70
N PHE A 3 -15.51 -1.59 9.47
CA PHE A 3 -14.71 -2.34 10.44
C PHE A 3 -13.36 -1.65 10.75
N ILE A 4 -12.63 -1.23 9.71
CA ILE A 4 -11.36 -0.52 9.84
C ILE A 4 -11.54 0.83 10.57
N LEU A 5 -12.65 1.53 10.31
CA LEU A 5 -13.00 2.77 11.01
C LEU A 5 -13.22 2.51 12.50
N LYS A 6 -13.94 1.44 12.88
CA LYS A 6 -14.16 1.07 14.29
C LYS A 6 -12.84 0.84 15.03
N GLU A 7 -11.94 0.05 14.45
CA GLU A 7 -10.63 -0.23 15.08
C GLU A 7 -9.80 1.05 15.31
N TYR A 8 -9.99 2.09 14.49
CA TYR A 8 -9.40 3.40 14.74
C TYR A 8 -10.15 4.19 15.82
N LEU A 9 -11.49 4.23 15.74
CA LEU A 9 -12.35 4.95 16.68
C LEU A 9 -12.10 4.50 18.14
N GLU A 10 -11.93 3.20 18.38
CA GLU A 10 -11.62 2.64 19.72
C GLU A 10 -10.39 3.27 20.38
N LEU A 11 -9.44 3.75 19.58
CA LEU A 11 -8.19 4.32 20.08
C LEU A 11 -8.31 5.81 20.42
N LEU A 12 -9.37 6.48 19.97
CA LEU A 12 -9.58 7.91 20.19
C LEU A 12 -9.72 8.24 21.68
N LYS A 13 -9.20 9.40 22.05
CA LYS A 13 -9.47 10.04 23.35
C LYS A 13 -10.79 10.81 23.30
N GLU A 14 -11.37 11.09 24.47
CA GLU A 14 -12.55 11.94 24.62
C GLU A 14 -12.22 13.36 24.14
N ASP A 15 -11.31 14.03 24.86
CA ASP A 15 -10.91 15.42 24.60
C ASP A 15 -9.99 15.55 23.38
N GLY A 16 -10.38 16.44 22.46
CA GLY A 16 -9.60 16.85 21.29
C GLY A 16 -9.51 15.81 20.17
N GLU A 17 -10.20 14.68 20.28
CA GLU A 17 -10.23 13.61 19.27
C GLU A 17 -11.67 13.20 18.94
N LEU A 18 -12.37 12.50 19.84
CA LEU A 18 -13.73 12.03 19.59
C LEU A 18 -14.74 13.19 19.53
N ASP A 19 -14.63 14.17 20.43
CA ASP A 19 -15.45 15.39 20.45
C ASP A 19 -15.38 16.20 19.15
N SER A 20 -14.17 16.32 18.60
CA SER A 20 -13.84 17.09 17.40
C SER A 20 -14.38 16.38 16.17
N LEU A 21 -14.21 15.05 16.12
CA LEU A 21 -14.80 14.21 15.08
C LEU A 21 -16.33 14.29 15.06
N LEU A 22 -16.97 14.19 16.23
CA LEU A 22 -18.42 14.31 16.33
C LEU A 22 -18.92 15.70 15.91
N SER A 23 -18.17 16.75 16.23
CA SER A 23 -18.48 18.11 15.79
C SER A 23 -18.41 18.25 14.26
N ASP A 24 -17.37 17.70 13.63
CA ASP A 24 -17.24 17.68 12.16
C ASP A 24 -18.34 16.83 11.50
N LEU A 25 -18.74 15.73 12.14
CA LEU A 25 -19.84 14.86 11.68
C LEU A 25 -21.18 15.58 11.72
N LEU A 26 -21.50 16.29 12.81
CA LEU A 26 -22.71 17.08 12.91
C LEU A 26 -22.74 18.17 11.84
N PHE A 27 -21.62 18.85 11.61
CA PHE A 27 -21.53 19.88 10.58
C PHE A 27 -21.84 19.33 9.18
N SER A 28 -21.35 18.14 8.82
CA SER A 28 -21.69 17.54 7.51
C SER A 28 -23.15 17.11 7.40
N MET A 29 -23.80 16.80 8.53
CA MET A 29 -25.23 16.54 8.60
C MET A 29 -26.08 17.82 8.54
N ASN A 30 -25.48 18.99 8.32
CA ASN A 30 -26.12 20.31 8.41
C ASN A 30 -26.68 20.61 9.82
N ILE A 31 -26.08 20.01 10.85
CA ILE A 31 -26.34 20.29 12.27
C ILE A 31 -25.21 21.18 12.77
N VAL A 32 -25.49 22.48 12.90
CA VAL A 32 -24.45 23.51 13.08
C VAL A 32 -24.20 23.79 14.57
N PRO A 33 -22.94 23.87 15.03
CA PRO A 33 -22.61 24.22 16.42
C PRO A 33 -23.23 25.54 16.87
N ILE A 34 -23.82 25.56 18.07
CA ILE A 34 -24.46 26.74 18.67
C ILE A 34 -23.41 27.71 19.24
N SER A 35 -22.28 27.19 19.74
CA SER A 35 -21.13 27.98 20.22
C SER A 35 -19.85 27.14 20.25
N LYS A 36 -18.68 27.79 20.24
CA LYS A 36 -17.39 27.12 20.51
C LYS A 36 -17.24 26.87 22.02
N PRO A 37 -16.67 25.74 22.45
CA PRO A 37 -16.42 25.45 23.86
C PRO A 37 -15.59 26.58 24.50
N GLN A 38 -16.08 27.19 25.58
CA GLN A 38 -15.29 28.08 26.42
C GLN A 38 -14.58 27.26 27.51
N LYS A 39 -13.35 27.64 27.88
CA LYS A 39 -12.66 27.08 29.06
C LYS A 39 -13.43 27.48 30.32
N GLY A 40 -14.26 26.57 30.83
CA GLY A 40 -15.15 26.75 31.99
C GLY A 40 -16.00 25.49 32.23
N ARG A 41 -16.85 25.47 33.26
CA ARG A 41 -17.73 24.33 33.56
C ARG A 41 -18.77 24.15 32.43
N GLN A 42 -18.84 22.96 31.86
CA GLN A 42 -19.66 22.67 30.67
C GLN A 42 -21.05 22.07 30.98
N TYR A 43 -21.39 21.93 32.26
CA TYR A 43 -22.71 21.48 32.76
C TYR A 43 -23.25 20.24 32.03
N GLY A 44 -22.36 19.28 31.78
CA GLY A 44 -22.65 18.01 31.15
C GLY A 44 -22.85 18.01 29.63
N VAL A 45 -22.60 19.11 28.93
CA VAL A 45 -22.67 19.18 27.45
C VAL A 45 -21.31 19.50 26.85
N ASP A 46 -20.74 18.53 26.16
CA ASP A 46 -19.46 18.67 25.45
C ASP A 46 -19.66 19.30 24.06
N ILE A 47 -20.76 18.97 23.38
CA ILE A 47 -21.12 19.53 22.06
C ILE A 47 -22.57 19.99 22.05
N SER A 48 -22.82 21.21 21.56
CA SER A 48 -24.14 21.81 21.43
C SER A 48 -24.35 22.32 20.02
N ALA A 49 -25.35 21.79 19.32
CA ALA A 49 -25.59 22.07 17.91
C ALA A 49 -27.09 22.15 17.59
N MET A 50 -27.43 22.68 16.41
CA MET A 50 -28.82 22.86 15.98
C MET A 50 -28.95 22.58 14.49
N GLY A 51 -29.96 21.79 14.13
CA GLY A 51 -30.20 21.39 12.74
C GLY A 51 -31.52 20.66 12.59
N LEU A 52 -31.80 20.17 11.38
CA LEU A 52 -32.91 19.27 11.12
C LEU A 52 -32.47 17.84 11.48
N ASP A 53 -33.31 17.13 12.23
CA ASP A 53 -33.12 15.69 12.48
C ASP A 53 -33.68 14.87 11.31
N SER A 54 -33.51 13.55 11.34
CA SER A 54 -33.97 12.62 10.29
C SER A 54 -35.49 12.64 10.06
N ASP A 55 -36.26 13.12 11.04
CA ASP A 55 -37.71 13.34 10.98
C ASP A 55 -38.10 14.69 10.33
N GLY A 56 -37.12 15.51 9.93
CA GLY A 56 -37.35 16.84 9.35
C GLY A 56 -37.69 17.93 10.38
N ILE A 57 -37.62 17.64 11.68
CA ILE A 57 -37.90 18.60 12.75
C ILE A 57 -36.60 19.30 13.16
N LYS A 58 -36.65 20.62 13.35
CA LYS A 58 -35.51 21.39 13.85
C LYS A 58 -35.34 21.16 15.35
N LYS A 59 -34.21 20.56 15.75
CA LYS A 59 -33.90 20.22 17.15
C LYS A 59 -32.61 20.90 17.63
N VAL A 60 -32.48 21.02 18.94
CA VAL A 60 -31.20 21.32 19.62
C VAL A 60 -30.57 20.00 20.05
N PHE A 61 -29.39 19.71 19.54
CA PHE A 61 -28.62 18.50 19.82
C PHE A 61 -27.61 18.82 20.92
N LEU A 62 -27.64 18.04 22.01
CA LEU A 62 -26.75 18.19 23.16
C LEU A 62 -26.02 16.86 23.38
N PHE A 63 -24.71 16.84 23.20
CA PHE A 63 -23.91 15.62 23.35
C PHE A 63 -23.18 15.61 24.68
N ALA A 64 -23.24 14.47 25.35
CA ALA A 64 -22.32 14.06 26.39
C ALA A 64 -21.39 12.99 25.79
N VAL A 65 -20.11 13.29 25.64
CA VAL A 65 -19.10 12.42 25.05
C VAL A 65 -18.41 11.63 26.16
N LYS A 66 -18.18 10.34 25.94
CA LYS A 66 -17.43 9.48 26.87
C LYS A 66 -16.47 8.57 26.11
N GLN A 67 -15.33 8.27 26.74
CA GLN A 67 -14.40 7.26 26.22
C GLN A 67 -14.72 5.84 26.71
N GLY A 68 -14.73 4.88 25.79
CA GLY A 68 -14.79 3.44 26.07
C GLY A 68 -16.20 2.91 26.37
N ASN A 69 -16.27 1.65 26.79
CA ASN A 69 -17.55 0.99 27.06
C ASN A 69 -18.27 1.63 28.24
N ILE A 70 -19.59 1.78 28.11
CA ILE A 70 -20.44 2.27 29.19
C ILE A 70 -20.78 1.11 30.12
N THR A 71 -20.01 1.02 31.20
CA THR A 71 -20.20 0.04 32.26
C THR A 71 -21.03 0.64 33.39
N ARG A 72 -21.43 -0.18 34.37
CA ARG A 72 -22.11 0.30 35.59
C ARG A 72 -21.33 1.40 36.31
N ASN A 73 -20.00 1.30 36.31
CA ASN A 73 -19.13 2.28 36.94
C ASN A 73 -19.13 3.62 36.20
N VAL A 74 -19.24 3.59 34.88
CA VAL A 74 -19.32 4.81 34.05
C VAL A 74 -20.71 5.43 34.16
N TRP A 75 -21.75 4.61 34.32
CA TRP A 75 -23.15 5.04 34.38
C TRP A 75 -23.46 5.88 35.62
N ASP A 76 -23.14 5.42 36.83
CA ASP A 76 -23.60 6.05 38.08
C ASP A 76 -22.70 5.70 39.28
N SER A 77 -21.45 6.18 39.29
CA SER A 77 -20.51 5.89 40.39
C SER A 77 -19.63 7.05 40.82
N ASN A 78 -19.51 8.11 40.02
CA ASN A 78 -18.72 9.28 40.36
C ASN A 78 -19.40 10.57 39.84
N PRO A 79 -18.95 11.76 40.26
CA PRO A 79 -19.55 13.02 39.82
C PRO A 79 -19.53 13.24 38.29
N ASN A 80 -18.64 12.57 37.57
CA ASN A 80 -18.50 12.65 36.11
C ASN A 80 -19.17 11.48 35.37
N SER A 81 -19.93 10.64 36.10
CA SER A 81 -20.70 9.55 35.53
C SER A 81 -21.83 10.07 34.64
N ILE A 82 -22.31 9.22 33.75
CA ILE A 82 -23.28 9.63 32.71
C ILE A 82 -24.57 10.13 33.34
N ARG A 83 -25.11 9.45 34.35
CA ARG A 83 -26.36 9.86 34.99
C ARG A 83 -26.26 11.28 35.57
N GLN A 84 -25.15 11.58 36.25
CA GLN A 84 -24.85 12.90 36.82
C GLN A 84 -24.71 13.94 35.70
N THR A 85 -24.01 13.58 34.63
CA THR A 85 -23.83 14.42 33.43
C THR A 85 -25.19 14.79 32.83
N LEU A 86 -26.06 13.81 32.58
CA LEU A 86 -27.40 14.02 32.03
C LEU A 86 -28.31 14.84 32.95
N ASN A 87 -28.22 14.63 34.27
CA ASN A 87 -28.94 15.46 35.23
C ASN A 87 -28.47 16.93 35.15
N GLU A 88 -27.16 17.20 35.03
CA GLU A 88 -26.69 18.59 34.84
C GLU A 88 -27.22 19.21 33.53
N VAL A 89 -27.37 18.43 32.46
CA VAL A 89 -27.97 18.90 31.21
C VAL A 89 -29.42 19.34 31.43
N LEU A 90 -30.21 18.54 32.14
CA LEU A 90 -31.62 18.80 32.42
C LEU A 90 -31.82 19.95 33.41
N ASP A 91 -31.06 19.95 34.51
CA ASP A 91 -31.26 20.85 35.64
C ASP A 91 -30.63 22.23 35.42
N VAL A 92 -29.52 22.28 34.66
CA VAL A 92 -28.70 23.48 34.52
C VAL A 92 -28.56 23.92 33.06
N TYR A 93 -28.11 23.04 32.17
CA TYR A 93 -27.79 23.46 30.80
C TYR A 93 -29.02 23.95 30.03
N ILE A 94 -30.07 23.12 29.95
CA ILE A 94 -31.29 23.47 29.22
C ILE A 94 -31.96 24.71 29.84
N PRO A 95 -32.16 24.83 31.17
CA PRO A 95 -32.89 25.96 31.74
C PRO A 95 -32.11 27.27 31.78
N LYS A 96 -30.78 27.21 31.94
CA LYS A 96 -29.93 28.39 32.23
C LYS A 96 -29.02 28.80 31.09
N ILE A 97 -28.52 27.87 30.28
CA ILE A 97 -27.53 28.15 29.23
C ILE A 97 -28.21 28.43 27.89
N LEU A 98 -29.24 27.66 27.54
CA LEU A 98 -29.96 27.86 26.27
C LEU A 98 -30.79 29.16 26.27
N THR A 99 -30.74 29.87 25.14
CA THR A 99 -31.57 31.07 24.91
C THR A 99 -33.06 30.73 24.89
N LYS A 100 -33.94 31.74 25.00
CA LYS A 100 -35.40 31.52 24.93
C LYS A 100 -35.82 30.82 23.63
N GLY A 101 -35.23 31.20 22.49
CA GLY A 101 -35.53 30.59 21.19
C GLY A 101 -35.09 29.13 21.10
N GLN A 102 -33.90 28.80 21.60
CA GLN A 102 -33.39 27.42 21.60
C GLN A 102 -34.20 26.51 22.53
N ARG A 103 -34.62 27.00 23.70
CA ARG A 103 -35.44 26.22 24.64
C ARG A 103 -36.81 25.82 24.08
N ALA A 104 -37.35 26.63 23.17
CA ALA A 104 -38.63 26.37 22.51
C ALA A 104 -38.57 25.22 21.50
N LEU A 105 -37.38 24.87 21.00
CA LEU A 105 -37.19 23.72 20.12
C LEU A 105 -37.18 22.41 20.94
N PRO A 106 -37.48 21.25 20.33
CA PRO A 106 -37.21 19.95 20.93
C PRO A 106 -35.70 19.76 21.16
N LYS A 107 -35.35 19.08 22.26
CA LYS A 107 -33.96 18.76 22.62
C LYS A 107 -33.72 17.29 22.33
N LYS A 108 -32.61 16.97 21.65
CA LYS A 108 -32.10 15.61 21.50
C LYS A 108 -30.80 15.50 22.27
N ILE A 109 -30.83 14.79 23.39
CA ILE A 109 -29.69 14.60 24.29
C ILE A 109 -29.04 13.27 23.93
N ILE A 110 -27.78 13.29 23.50
CA ILE A 110 -27.09 12.14 22.94
C ILE A 110 -25.90 11.79 23.83
N VAL A 111 -25.85 10.55 24.30
CA VAL A 111 -24.62 10.02 24.89
C VAL A 111 -23.82 9.37 23.78
N ALA A 112 -22.64 9.90 23.47
CA ALA A 112 -21.78 9.39 22.41
C ALA A 112 -20.50 8.80 22.99
N THR A 113 -20.11 7.62 22.50
CA THR A 113 -18.87 6.95 22.91
C THR A 113 -18.22 6.18 21.77
N ASN A 114 -16.90 6.07 21.81
CA ASN A 114 -16.14 5.14 20.97
C ASN A 114 -16.12 3.69 21.49
N GLY A 115 -16.98 3.34 22.45
CA GLY A 115 -17.26 1.97 22.87
C GLY A 115 -18.73 1.57 22.65
N VAL A 116 -19.20 0.62 23.45
CA VAL A 116 -20.59 0.14 23.43
C VAL A 116 -21.30 0.34 24.77
N LEU A 117 -22.64 0.36 24.72
CA LEU A 117 -23.48 0.27 25.91
C LEU A 117 -23.49 -1.19 26.39
N GLU A 118 -22.95 -1.49 27.57
CA GLU A 118 -22.97 -2.87 28.06
C GLU A 118 -24.41 -3.31 28.37
N GLN A 119 -24.73 -4.57 28.06
CA GLN A 119 -26.03 -5.16 28.40
C GLN A 119 -26.38 -5.03 29.88
N THR A 120 -25.36 -5.02 30.75
CA THR A 120 -25.51 -4.90 32.21
C THR A 120 -26.10 -3.57 32.68
N ILE A 121 -26.10 -2.55 31.81
CA ILE A 121 -26.60 -1.19 32.09
C ILE A 121 -27.85 -0.86 31.26
N GLN A 122 -28.20 -1.67 30.26
CA GLN A 122 -29.26 -1.36 29.31
C GLN A 122 -30.62 -1.11 29.99
N LEU A 123 -30.94 -1.85 31.05
CA LEU A 123 -32.13 -1.61 31.88
C LEU A 123 -32.08 -0.25 32.59
N ASN A 124 -30.92 0.15 33.11
CA ASN A 124 -30.75 1.43 33.78
C ASN A 124 -30.87 2.60 32.81
N TRP A 125 -30.31 2.47 31.61
CA TRP A 125 -30.46 3.43 30.52
C TRP A 125 -31.93 3.60 30.13
N ASN A 126 -32.62 2.50 29.84
CA ASN A 126 -34.03 2.54 29.45
C ASN A 126 -34.90 3.16 30.57
N SER A 127 -34.67 2.77 31.82
CA SER A 127 -35.41 3.32 32.97
C SER A 127 -35.20 4.84 33.10
N TYR A 128 -33.99 5.33 32.83
CA TYR A 128 -33.71 6.76 32.84
C TYR A 128 -34.44 7.48 31.69
N ILE A 129 -34.44 6.91 30.48
CA ILE A 129 -35.20 7.47 29.37
C ILE A 129 -36.69 7.52 29.71
N ASP A 130 -37.26 6.44 30.24
CA ASP A 130 -38.68 6.38 30.61
C ASP A 130 -39.07 7.43 31.66
N GLU A 131 -38.15 7.78 32.56
CA GLU A 131 -38.37 8.77 33.62
C GLU A 131 -38.27 10.22 33.11
N TYR A 132 -37.30 10.53 32.23
CA TYR A 132 -36.95 11.91 31.89
C TYR A 132 -37.32 12.33 30.45
N ALA A 133 -37.59 11.39 29.55
CA ALA A 133 -38.02 11.73 28.19
C ALA A 133 -39.39 12.41 28.22
N GLN A 134 -39.57 13.40 27.35
CA GLN A 134 -40.83 14.13 27.24
C GLN A 134 -41.22 14.15 25.76
N PRO A 135 -42.39 13.60 25.39
CA PRO A 135 -42.89 13.63 24.02
C PRO A 135 -42.80 15.04 23.43
N ASP A 136 -42.26 15.13 22.22
CA ASP A 136 -42.06 16.37 21.45
C ASP A 136 -41.19 17.46 22.12
N LYS A 137 -40.54 17.16 23.26
CA LYS A 137 -39.74 18.13 24.01
C LYS A 137 -38.32 17.67 24.30
N ILE A 138 -38.13 16.46 24.81
CA ILE A 138 -36.84 15.90 25.21
C ILE A 138 -36.77 14.45 24.74
N GLU A 139 -35.84 14.19 23.85
CA GLU A 139 -35.49 12.88 23.30
C GLU A 139 -34.09 12.51 23.77
N PHE A 140 -33.89 11.23 24.08
CA PHE A 140 -32.57 10.67 24.39
C PHE A 140 -32.15 9.71 23.30
N ASP A 141 -30.86 9.72 22.94
CA ASP A 141 -30.28 8.80 21.98
C ASP A 141 -28.89 8.34 22.45
N PHE A 142 -28.44 7.19 21.93
CA PHE A 142 -27.13 6.63 22.24
C PHE A 142 -26.35 6.36 20.96
N TRP A 143 -25.20 7.03 20.83
CA TRP A 143 -24.29 6.87 19.70
C TRP A 143 -23.06 6.09 20.14
N GLY A 144 -23.15 4.77 20.07
CA GLY A 144 -21.99 3.89 20.23
C GLY A 144 -21.11 3.83 18.99
N ILE A 145 -20.03 3.06 19.08
CA ILE A 145 -19.03 2.94 18.01
C ILE A 145 -19.62 2.51 16.66
N ASP A 146 -20.64 1.64 16.64
CA ASP A 146 -21.30 1.16 15.42
C ASP A 146 -22.06 2.28 14.70
N THR A 147 -22.76 3.10 15.46
CA THR A 147 -23.54 4.25 14.97
C THR A 147 -22.60 5.31 14.43
N ILE A 148 -21.56 5.66 15.18
CA ILE A 148 -20.55 6.64 14.77
C ILE A 148 -19.84 6.18 13.48
N ALA A 149 -19.35 4.94 13.43
CA ALA A 149 -18.70 4.39 12.24
C ALA A 149 -19.63 4.37 11.01
N SER A 150 -20.92 4.10 11.21
CA SER A 150 -21.91 4.10 10.14
C SER A 150 -22.20 5.51 9.61
N HIS A 151 -22.29 6.50 10.49
CA HIS A 151 -22.46 7.89 10.08
C HIS A 151 -21.24 8.43 9.33
N ILE A 152 -20.01 8.12 9.77
CA ILE A 152 -18.78 8.52 9.08
C ILE A 152 -18.69 7.90 7.69
N ASP A 153 -18.98 6.61 7.58
CA ASP A 153 -19.00 5.87 6.31
C ASP A 153 -20.05 6.43 5.34
N GLY A 154 -21.25 6.75 5.84
CA GLY A 154 -22.35 7.30 5.05
C GLY A 154 -22.17 8.75 4.61
N GLN A 155 -21.45 9.57 5.39
CA GLN A 155 -21.19 10.98 5.09
C GLN A 155 -19.87 11.20 4.33
N LEU A 156 -19.15 10.13 3.96
CA LEU A 156 -17.83 10.17 3.30
C LEU A 156 -16.78 10.98 4.09
N LEU A 157 -16.89 11.00 5.43
CA LEU A 157 -16.06 11.85 6.30
C LEU A 157 -14.83 11.16 6.88
N ALA A 158 -14.37 10.05 6.32
CA ALA A 158 -13.21 9.34 6.88
C ALA A 158 -11.95 10.22 6.96
N GLU A 159 -11.83 11.27 6.14
CA GLU A 159 -10.74 12.25 6.23
C GLU A 159 -10.78 13.14 7.49
N GLN A 160 -11.96 13.34 8.08
CA GLN A 160 -12.16 14.15 9.30
C GLN A 160 -11.57 13.48 10.54
N LEU A 161 -11.22 12.19 10.43
CA LEU A 161 -10.58 11.42 11.50
C LEU A 161 -9.17 11.91 11.83
N PHE A 162 -8.53 12.64 10.91
CA PHE A 162 -7.11 12.95 11.01
C PHE A 162 -6.85 14.39 11.44
N PRO A 163 -5.71 14.65 12.11
CA PRO A 163 -5.20 16.01 12.30
C PRO A 163 -5.23 16.82 11.01
N SER A 164 -5.43 18.14 11.15
CA SER A 164 -5.70 19.06 10.03
C SER A 164 -4.69 18.96 8.87
N GLU A 165 -3.41 18.71 9.17
CA GLU A 165 -2.36 18.56 8.16
C GLU A 165 -2.50 17.27 7.31
N PHE A 166 -2.69 16.12 7.95
CA PHE A 166 -2.88 14.84 7.25
C PHE A 166 -4.16 14.85 6.41
N LYS A 167 -5.21 15.47 6.93
CA LYS A 167 -6.47 15.70 6.22
C LYS A 167 -6.29 16.46 4.90
N ILE A 168 -5.45 17.51 4.89
CA ILE A 168 -5.19 18.28 3.67
C ILE A 168 -4.46 17.44 2.62
N LEU A 169 -3.44 16.68 3.03
CA LEU A 169 -2.67 15.82 2.13
C LEU A 169 -3.52 14.67 1.57
N LEU A 170 -4.38 14.07 2.40
CA LEU A 170 -5.30 13.02 1.96
C LEU A 170 -6.32 13.56 0.96
N ARG A 171 -6.92 14.73 1.22
CA ARG A 171 -7.85 15.39 0.29
C ARG A 171 -7.23 15.63 -1.09
N LYS A 172 -6.01 16.19 -1.10
CA LYS A 172 -5.28 16.42 -2.34
C LYS A 172 -5.02 15.10 -3.07
N THR A 173 -4.62 14.05 -2.33
CA THR A 173 -4.45 12.72 -2.92
C THR A 173 -5.72 12.23 -3.58
N LEU A 174 -6.85 12.26 -2.89
CA LEU A 174 -8.11 11.75 -3.39
C LEU A 174 -8.68 12.59 -4.53
N ALA A 175 -8.40 13.88 -4.57
CA ALA A 175 -8.78 14.78 -5.65
C ALA A 175 -7.99 14.57 -6.95
N PHE A 176 -6.79 13.99 -6.89
CA PHE A 176 -5.93 13.74 -8.06
C PHE A 176 -5.82 12.25 -8.44
N ILE A 177 -6.49 11.35 -7.70
CA ILE A 177 -6.32 9.89 -7.85
C ILE A 177 -6.87 9.36 -9.19
N ASP A 178 -7.75 10.11 -9.84
CA ASP A 178 -8.31 9.81 -11.15
C ASP A 178 -7.39 10.23 -12.32
N LEU A 179 -6.38 11.06 -12.05
CA LEU A 179 -5.41 11.48 -13.06
C LEU A 179 -4.44 10.33 -13.42
N ALA A 180 -4.18 10.18 -14.71
CA ALA A 180 -3.30 9.13 -15.24
C ALA A 180 -1.85 9.31 -14.78
N ASP A 181 -1.38 10.57 -14.74
CA ASP A 181 0.03 10.93 -14.48
C ASP A 181 0.27 11.40 -13.04
N TYR A 182 -0.68 11.17 -12.12
CA TYR A 182 -0.47 11.48 -10.72
C TYR A 182 0.53 10.49 -10.10
N ASP A 183 1.51 11.01 -9.35
CA ASP A 183 2.62 10.25 -8.77
C ASP A 183 2.39 9.84 -7.31
N CYS A 184 1.18 10.08 -6.77
CA CYS A 184 0.85 9.88 -5.36
C CYS A 184 1.70 10.70 -4.37
N HIS A 185 2.40 11.77 -4.78
CA HIS A 185 3.32 12.51 -3.92
C HIS A 185 2.69 13.01 -2.60
N HIS A 186 1.46 13.55 -2.65
CA HIS A 186 0.80 14.02 -1.42
C HIS A 186 0.53 12.90 -0.42
N TYR A 187 0.25 11.69 -0.92
CA TYR A 187 0.05 10.52 -0.07
C TYR A 187 1.37 10.06 0.55
N TYR A 188 2.46 10.14 -0.21
CA TYR A 188 3.79 9.77 0.28
C TYR A 188 4.23 10.73 1.39
N THR A 189 4.04 12.04 1.19
CA THR A 189 4.29 13.04 2.23
C THR A 189 3.42 12.80 3.48
N LEU A 190 2.17 12.35 3.31
CA LEU A 190 1.32 12.00 4.44
C LEU A 190 1.91 10.85 5.24
N LEU A 191 2.31 9.76 4.57
CA LEU A 191 2.91 8.60 5.22
C LEU A 191 4.23 8.94 5.91
N GLU A 192 5.10 9.71 5.25
CA GLU A 192 6.37 10.15 5.83
C GLU A 192 6.14 10.92 7.13
N LYS A 193 5.26 11.92 7.13
CA LYS A 193 4.93 12.70 8.33
C LYS A 193 4.28 11.86 9.43
N LEU A 194 3.44 10.90 9.06
CA LEU A 194 2.85 9.97 10.00
C LEU A 194 3.93 9.12 10.72
N PHE A 195 4.93 8.67 9.96
CA PHE A 195 6.02 7.83 10.44
C PHE A 195 7.23 8.61 10.99
N GLU A 196 7.23 9.94 11.01
CA GLU A 196 8.24 10.75 11.72
C GLU A 196 8.15 10.56 13.25
N SER A 197 6.96 10.25 13.76
CA SER A 197 6.74 10.08 15.20
C SER A 197 7.35 8.77 15.73
N LYS A 198 8.15 8.88 16.79
CA LYS A 198 8.53 7.71 17.60
C LYS A 198 7.34 7.25 18.43
N ALA A 199 7.11 5.94 18.47
CA ALA A 199 6.06 5.35 19.31
C ALA A 199 6.60 4.13 20.03
N ASP A 200 6.57 4.19 21.36
CA ASP A 200 7.02 3.15 22.29
C ASP A 200 5.85 2.41 22.96
N LYS A 201 4.74 3.12 23.19
CA LYS A 201 3.54 2.54 23.81
C LYS A 201 2.68 1.82 22.78
N LYS A 202 2.30 0.57 23.07
CA LYS A 202 1.38 -0.27 22.26
C LYS A 202 0.20 0.50 21.66
N LYS A 203 -0.50 1.33 22.46
CA LYS A 203 -1.64 2.15 22.00
C LYS A 203 -1.24 3.15 20.90
N ASN A 204 -0.09 3.81 21.04
CA ASN A 204 0.40 4.78 20.07
C ASN A 204 0.87 4.09 18.79
N VAL A 205 1.56 2.95 18.92
CA VAL A 205 2.01 2.13 17.79
C VAL A 205 0.83 1.68 16.93
N LEU A 206 -0.20 1.09 17.56
CA LEU A 206 -1.42 0.70 16.87
C LEU A 206 -2.15 1.89 16.24
N LYS A 207 -2.15 3.05 16.91
CA LYS A 207 -2.77 4.26 16.36
C LYS A 207 -2.09 4.70 15.06
N VAL A 208 -0.76 4.75 15.02
CA VAL A 208 0.02 5.13 13.82
C VAL A 208 -0.27 4.18 12.64
N LEU A 209 -0.14 2.87 12.87
CA LEU A 209 -0.35 1.87 11.82
C LEU A 209 -1.81 1.82 11.34
N ARG A 210 -2.78 1.97 12.25
CA ARG A 210 -4.21 2.02 11.87
C ARG A 210 -4.55 3.30 11.11
N ILE A 211 -3.92 4.43 11.39
CA ILE A 211 -4.04 5.65 10.57
C ILE A 211 -3.55 5.36 9.15
N ALA A 212 -2.35 4.80 8.99
CA ALA A 212 -1.82 4.41 7.68
C ALA A 212 -2.78 3.48 6.94
N ARG A 213 -3.31 2.46 7.63
CA ARG A 213 -4.26 1.50 7.06
C ARG A 213 -5.60 2.14 6.65
N VAL A 214 -6.16 3.06 7.44
CA VAL A 214 -7.38 3.81 7.07
C VAL A 214 -7.10 4.67 5.84
N CYS A 215 -6.04 5.48 5.84
CA CYS A 215 -5.67 6.29 4.68
C CYS A 215 -5.46 5.44 3.42
N PHE A 216 -4.79 4.30 3.56
CA PHE A 216 -4.58 3.38 2.45
C PHE A 216 -5.88 2.77 1.93
N SER A 217 -6.78 2.37 2.83
CA SER A 217 -8.11 1.86 2.47
C SER A 217 -8.94 2.89 1.71
N MET A 218 -8.79 4.17 2.05
CA MET A 218 -9.42 5.28 1.34
C MET A 218 -8.81 5.41 -0.06
N VAL A 219 -7.49 5.50 -0.19
CA VAL A 219 -6.84 5.53 -1.51
C VAL A 219 -7.31 4.37 -2.41
N PHE A 220 -7.41 3.16 -1.86
CA PHE A 220 -7.94 2.01 -2.60
C PHE A 220 -9.40 2.21 -3.04
N LYS A 221 -10.31 2.56 -2.11
CA LYS A 221 -11.72 2.75 -2.42
C LYS A 221 -11.92 3.81 -3.51
N TRP A 222 -11.30 4.98 -3.37
CA TRP A 222 -11.44 6.04 -4.37
C TRP A 222 -10.80 5.69 -5.71
N SER A 223 -9.65 4.99 -5.71
CA SER A 223 -9.05 4.46 -6.95
C SER A 223 -9.99 3.48 -7.66
N LYS A 224 -10.72 2.66 -6.90
CA LYS A 224 -11.72 1.73 -7.43
C LYS A 224 -12.93 2.48 -8.00
N ASP A 225 -13.48 3.43 -7.24
CA ASP A 225 -14.65 4.23 -7.63
C ASP A 225 -14.36 5.10 -8.87
N ALA A 226 -13.14 5.66 -8.98
CA ALA A 226 -12.68 6.40 -10.15
C ALA A 226 -12.32 5.51 -11.35
N GLY A 227 -12.30 4.18 -11.18
CA GLY A 227 -11.84 3.26 -12.21
C GLY A 227 -10.35 3.42 -12.53
N ASN A 228 -9.51 3.88 -11.60
CA ASN A 228 -8.06 4.02 -11.74
C ASN A 228 -7.28 3.22 -10.68
N LEU A 229 -7.37 1.89 -10.74
CA LEU A 229 -6.70 0.99 -9.79
C LEU A 229 -5.16 1.01 -9.85
N LYS A 230 -4.54 1.59 -10.91
CA LYS A 230 -3.07 1.67 -11.01
C LYS A 230 -2.50 2.49 -9.85
N GLN A 231 -3.18 3.58 -9.47
CA GLN A 231 -2.74 4.43 -8.36
C GLN A 231 -2.80 3.69 -7.03
N ALA A 232 -3.81 2.82 -6.81
CA ALA A 232 -3.85 1.98 -5.62
C ALA A 232 -2.68 0.97 -5.57
N VAL A 233 -2.28 0.39 -6.72
CA VAL A 233 -1.12 -0.50 -6.80
C VAL A 233 0.15 0.26 -6.41
N ILE A 234 0.39 1.42 -7.01
CA ILE A 234 1.57 2.26 -6.75
C ILE A 234 1.60 2.72 -5.28
N ALA A 235 0.47 3.18 -4.75
CA ALA A 235 0.33 3.57 -3.35
C ALA A 235 0.60 2.39 -2.40
N SER A 236 0.16 1.18 -2.73
CA SER A 236 0.34 0.00 -1.88
C SER A 236 1.79 -0.32 -1.55
N GLU A 237 2.68 -0.07 -2.51
CA GLU A 237 4.09 -0.36 -2.35
C GLU A 237 4.75 0.61 -1.38
N ARG A 238 4.53 1.91 -1.58
CA ARG A 238 5.05 2.92 -0.67
C ARG A 238 4.50 2.72 0.74
N THR A 239 3.20 2.39 0.89
CA THR A 239 2.60 2.13 2.20
C THR A 239 3.30 1.00 2.94
N LEU A 240 3.52 -0.14 2.28
CA LEU A 240 4.18 -1.29 2.92
C LEU A 240 5.65 -1.01 3.22
N LEU A 241 6.39 -0.42 2.27
CA LEU A 241 7.80 -0.11 2.43
C LEU A 241 8.02 0.86 3.60
N LEU A 242 7.27 1.96 3.67
CA LEU A 242 7.40 2.92 4.75
C LEU A 242 6.90 2.38 6.10
N SER A 243 5.82 1.60 6.12
CA SER A 243 5.32 0.97 7.35
C SER A 243 6.34 0.00 7.93
N TRP A 244 6.94 -0.85 7.09
CA TRP A 244 7.96 -1.80 7.52
C TRP A 244 9.22 -1.09 8.03
N ASN A 245 9.69 -0.05 7.31
CA ASN A 245 10.84 0.75 7.75
C ASN A 245 10.61 1.40 9.11
N TRP A 246 9.40 1.93 9.32
CA TRP A 246 9.03 2.54 10.59
C TRP A 246 9.01 1.51 11.74
N ILE A 247 8.43 0.32 11.50
CA ILE A 247 8.44 -0.79 12.47
C ILE A 247 9.89 -1.19 12.80
N ARG A 248 10.74 -1.37 11.78
CA ARG A 248 12.16 -1.70 11.93
C ARG A 248 12.92 -0.65 12.74
N LYS A 249 12.79 0.63 12.40
CA LYS A 249 13.50 1.76 13.06
C LYS A 249 13.06 2.02 14.51
N ASN A 250 11.93 1.48 14.93
CA ASN A 250 11.46 1.58 16.32
C ASN A 250 11.65 0.25 17.08
N ASP A 251 12.39 -0.71 16.54
CA ASP A 251 12.65 -2.02 17.16
C ASP A 251 11.36 -2.80 17.49
N LEU A 252 10.36 -2.70 16.59
CA LEU A 252 9.02 -3.25 16.82
C LEU A 252 8.76 -4.59 16.09
N LEU A 253 9.74 -5.13 15.36
CA LEU A 253 9.57 -6.34 14.53
C LEU A 253 9.28 -7.61 15.34
N GLU A 254 9.64 -7.65 16.63
CA GLU A 254 9.39 -8.78 17.52
C GLU A 254 7.99 -8.76 18.16
N ASN A 255 7.20 -7.72 17.91
CA ASN A 255 5.88 -7.56 18.53
C ASN A 255 4.77 -8.15 17.65
N ASP A 256 4.16 -9.26 18.08
CA ASP A 256 3.05 -9.91 17.35
C ASP A 256 1.92 -8.94 16.97
N TYR A 257 1.49 -8.09 17.92
CA TYR A 257 0.41 -7.12 17.66
C TYR A 257 0.76 -6.07 16.59
N VAL A 258 2.05 -5.85 16.33
CA VAL A 258 2.55 -4.96 15.27
C VAL A 258 2.56 -5.68 13.93
N LEU A 259 3.03 -6.93 13.92
CA LEU A 259 3.02 -7.78 12.74
C LEU A 259 1.59 -8.09 12.27
N ASP A 260 0.65 -8.30 13.19
CA ASP A 260 -0.78 -8.47 12.89
C ASP A 260 -1.34 -7.22 12.19
N GLU A 261 -0.98 -6.02 12.66
CA GLU A 261 -1.43 -4.78 12.06
C GLU A 261 -0.77 -4.52 10.70
N PHE A 262 0.52 -4.87 10.56
CA PHE A 262 1.21 -4.85 9.26
C PHE A 262 0.58 -5.84 8.27
N TYR A 263 0.19 -7.03 8.74
CA TYR A 263 -0.51 -8.02 7.94
C TYR A 263 -1.84 -7.48 7.43
N ASN A 264 -2.59 -6.73 8.25
CA ASN A 264 -3.82 -6.07 7.79
C ASN A 264 -3.57 -5.06 6.65
N ILE A 265 -2.43 -4.35 6.67
CA ILE A 265 -2.01 -3.47 5.56
C ILE A 265 -1.66 -4.31 4.32
N HIS A 266 -0.94 -5.42 4.51
CA HIS A 266 -0.62 -6.38 3.46
C HIS A 266 -1.87 -6.97 2.78
N THR A 267 -2.90 -7.34 3.55
CA THR A 267 -4.16 -7.84 3.00
C THR A 267 -4.83 -6.85 2.05
N ILE A 268 -4.71 -5.54 2.31
CA ILE A 268 -5.23 -4.52 1.38
C ILE A 268 -4.46 -4.56 0.05
N LYS A 269 -3.12 -4.74 0.07
CA LYS A 269 -2.33 -4.92 -1.16
C LYS A 269 -2.78 -6.16 -1.94
N ILE A 270 -2.98 -7.30 -1.27
CA ILE A 270 -3.46 -8.53 -1.92
C ILE A 270 -4.78 -8.26 -2.65
N ASN A 271 -5.73 -7.60 -1.98
CA ASN A 271 -7.01 -7.27 -2.58
C ASN A 271 -6.89 -6.30 -3.77
N ILE A 272 -6.04 -5.29 -3.66
CA ILE A 272 -5.74 -4.38 -4.79
C ILE A 272 -5.18 -5.15 -5.97
N GLY A 273 -4.22 -6.06 -5.74
CA GLY A 273 -3.60 -6.86 -6.80
C GLY A 273 -4.60 -7.74 -7.54
N ARG A 274 -5.47 -8.44 -6.79
CA ARG A 274 -6.56 -9.27 -7.33
C ARG A 274 -7.52 -8.45 -8.18
N GLU A 275 -7.98 -7.30 -7.67
CA GLU A 275 -8.91 -6.41 -8.38
C GLU A 275 -8.27 -5.77 -9.61
N TYR A 276 -7.00 -5.40 -9.53
CA TYR A 276 -6.23 -4.89 -10.67
C TYR A 276 -6.12 -5.93 -11.76
N PHE A 277 -5.73 -7.16 -11.42
CA PHE A 277 -5.65 -8.26 -12.37
C PHE A 277 -7.00 -8.53 -13.05
N ILE A 278 -8.09 -8.66 -12.28
CA ILE A 278 -9.44 -8.87 -12.84
C ILE A 278 -9.79 -7.77 -13.85
N LYS A 279 -9.46 -6.51 -13.54
CA LYS A 279 -9.73 -5.39 -14.44
C LYS A 279 -8.89 -5.41 -15.72
N THR A 280 -7.62 -5.81 -15.65
CA THR A 280 -6.69 -5.77 -16.78
C THR A 280 -6.60 -7.07 -17.57
N ARG A 281 -7.10 -8.18 -17.02
CA ARG A 281 -6.97 -9.55 -17.53
C ARG A 281 -7.26 -9.71 -19.02
N GLU A 282 -8.39 -9.20 -19.50
CA GLU A 282 -8.81 -9.36 -20.90
C GLU A 282 -7.81 -8.71 -21.89
N HIS A 283 -7.11 -7.65 -21.46
CA HIS A 283 -6.11 -6.98 -22.29
C HIS A 283 -4.81 -7.77 -22.42
N LEU A 284 -4.56 -8.75 -21.56
CA LEU A 284 -3.35 -9.58 -21.60
C LEU A 284 -3.42 -10.65 -22.72
N TYR A 285 -4.63 -11.07 -23.10
CA TYR A 285 -4.86 -12.14 -24.07
C TYR A 285 -5.05 -11.67 -25.51
N VAL A 286 -5.13 -10.35 -25.74
CA VAL A 286 -5.36 -9.78 -27.06
C VAL A 286 -4.08 -9.14 -27.59
N LYS A 287 -3.64 -9.58 -28.77
CA LYS A 287 -2.46 -9.06 -29.45
C LYS A 287 -2.53 -7.53 -29.58
N HIS A 288 -1.46 -6.85 -29.16
CA HIS A 288 -1.35 -5.38 -29.16
C HIS A 288 -2.38 -4.61 -28.35
N SER A 289 -3.17 -5.24 -27.46
CA SER A 289 -4.23 -4.54 -26.75
C SER A 289 -3.72 -3.38 -25.89
N LEU A 290 -2.49 -3.45 -25.38
CA LEU A 290 -1.93 -2.37 -24.56
C LEU A 290 -1.55 -1.13 -25.38
N PHE A 291 -1.34 -1.25 -26.69
CA PHE A 291 -1.06 -0.11 -27.57
C PHE A 291 -2.18 0.94 -27.54
N ARG A 292 -3.43 0.52 -27.30
CA ARG A 292 -4.59 1.41 -27.17
C ARG A 292 -4.41 2.46 -26.05
N TYR A 293 -3.62 2.14 -25.04
CA TYR A 293 -3.37 3.00 -23.88
C TYR A 293 -2.08 3.82 -24.03
N SER A 294 -1.44 3.78 -25.20
CA SER A 294 -0.16 4.41 -25.48
C SER A 294 -0.31 5.41 -26.62
N ARG A 295 0.44 6.52 -26.54
CA ARG A 295 0.35 7.60 -27.55
C ARG A 295 1.15 7.28 -28.82
N ASN A 296 2.21 6.48 -28.69
CA ASN A 296 3.11 6.11 -29.78
C ASN A 296 3.77 4.75 -29.47
N GLN A 297 4.68 4.30 -30.35
CA GLN A 297 5.38 3.03 -30.21
C GLN A 297 6.30 2.98 -28.99
N LEU A 298 6.96 4.09 -28.65
CA LEU A 298 7.84 4.18 -27.48
C LEU A 298 7.03 4.01 -26.19
N GLU A 299 5.95 4.77 -26.05
CA GLU A 299 5.01 4.65 -24.93
C GLU A 299 4.42 3.25 -24.81
N TYR A 300 4.17 2.58 -25.94
CA TYR A 300 3.71 1.19 -25.93
C TYR A 300 4.75 0.24 -25.35
N SER A 301 6.02 0.44 -25.69
CA SER A 301 7.13 -0.30 -25.08
C SER A 301 7.15 -0.11 -23.57
N LEU A 302 7.17 1.14 -23.11
CA LEU A 302 7.22 1.46 -21.68
C LEU A 302 6.00 0.94 -20.92
N THR A 303 4.80 1.03 -21.53
CA THR A 303 3.56 0.48 -20.96
C THR A 303 3.65 -1.04 -20.77
N VAL A 304 4.18 -1.76 -21.76
CA VAL A 304 4.31 -3.23 -21.67
C VAL A 304 5.25 -3.62 -20.53
N TRP A 305 6.40 -2.96 -20.40
CA TRP A 305 7.35 -3.20 -19.31
C TRP A 305 6.74 -2.85 -17.94
N GLU A 306 6.06 -1.72 -17.80
CA GLU A 306 5.33 -1.36 -16.57
C GLU A 306 4.33 -2.46 -16.16
N GLN A 307 3.54 -2.96 -17.12
CA GLN A 307 2.55 -4.00 -16.86
C GLN A 307 3.17 -5.35 -16.48
N ILE A 308 4.32 -5.71 -17.07
CA ILE A 308 5.09 -6.90 -16.67
C ILE A 308 5.49 -6.76 -15.20
N GLY A 309 6.10 -5.63 -14.81
CA GLY A 309 6.53 -5.38 -13.43
C GLY A 309 5.37 -5.41 -12.42
N ILE A 310 4.24 -4.76 -12.75
CA ILE A 310 3.05 -4.76 -11.90
C ILE A 310 2.52 -6.18 -11.71
N LEU A 311 2.33 -6.93 -12.80
CA LEU A 311 1.79 -8.30 -12.71
C LEU A 311 2.71 -9.22 -11.91
N CYS A 312 4.03 -9.10 -12.11
CA CYS A 312 5.00 -9.90 -11.36
C CYS A 312 4.98 -9.59 -9.87
N THR A 313 4.91 -8.32 -9.48
CA THR A 313 4.83 -7.97 -8.05
C THR A 313 3.53 -8.43 -7.41
N ILE A 314 2.40 -8.40 -8.13
CA ILE A 314 1.13 -9.00 -7.66
C ILE A 314 1.32 -10.50 -7.41
N ALA A 315 1.85 -11.23 -8.38
CA ALA A 315 2.00 -12.68 -8.28
C ALA A 315 3.03 -13.11 -7.22
N LEU A 316 4.16 -12.42 -7.12
CA LEU A 316 5.18 -12.71 -6.10
C LEU A 316 4.66 -12.41 -4.69
N THR A 317 3.81 -11.40 -4.53
CA THR A 317 3.11 -11.13 -3.26
C THR A 317 2.13 -12.27 -2.93
N GLU A 318 1.37 -12.75 -3.92
CA GLU A 318 0.42 -13.88 -3.76
C GLU A 318 1.12 -15.21 -3.44
N ILE A 319 2.32 -15.45 -3.99
CA ILE A 319 3.16 -16.60 -3.62
C ILE A 319 3.54 -16.53 -2.14
N THR A 320 3.94 -15.37 -1.65
CA THR A 320 4.25 -15.19 -0.23
C THR A 320 3.02 -15.46 0.63
N GLU A 321 1.86 -14.92 0.26
CA GLU A 321 0.58 -15.16 0.95
C GLU A 321 0.26 -16.67 1.02
N ALA A 322 0.41 -17.40 -0.09
CA ALA A 322 0.21 -18.85 -0.13
C ALA A 322 1.14 -19.58 0.85
N ARG A 323 2.42 -19.17 0.92
CA ARG A 323 3.42 -19.75 1.83
C ARG A 323 3.08 -19.47 3.30
N MET A 324 2.73 -18.23 3.63
CA MET A 324 2.32 -17.85 5.00
C MET A 324 1.14 -18.69 5.46
N HIS A 325 0.11 -18.83 4.62
CA HIS A 325 -1.08 -19.62 4.95
C HIS A 325 -0.82 -21.14 5.01
N ALA A 326 0.12 -21.66 4.21
CA ALA A 326 0.56 -23.04 4.31
C ALA A 326 1.27 -23.32 5.66
N ILE A 327 2.10 -22.40 6.15
CA ILE A 327 2.82 -22.51 7.43
C ILE A 327 1.83 -22.59 8.60
N ILE A 328 0.81 -21.73 8.63
CA ILE A 328 -0.24 -21.73 9.66
C ILE A 328 -1.33 -22.80 9.44
N LYS A 329 -1.09 -23.75 8.52
CA LYS A 329 -1.99 -24.87 8.19
C LYS A 329 -3.39 -24.47 7.69
N ASN A 330 -3.54 -23.25 7.17
CA ASN A 330 -4.73 -22.82 6.44
C ASN A 330 -4.63 -23.25 4.97
N THR A 331 -4.73 -24.55 4.74
CA THR A 331 -4.44 -25.17 3.44
C THR A 331 -5.45 -24.80 2.36
N ASP A 332 -6.70 -24.50 2.71
CA ASP A 332 -7.73 -24.12 1.74
C ASP A 332 -7.46 -22.74 1.14
N TYR A 333 -7.14 -21.75 1.97
CA TYR A 333 -6.80 -20.43 1.45
C TYR A 333 -5.44 -20.41 0.74
N ALA A 334 -4.47 -21.22 1.20
CA ALA A 334 -3.19 -21.40 0.49
C ALA A 334 -3.41 -21.93 -0.94
N LYS A 335 -4.36 -22.88 -1.14
CA LYS A 335 -4.73 -23.37 -2.47
C LYS A 335 -5.39 -22.30 -3.34
N VAL A 336 -6.22 -21.43 -2.75
CA VAL A 336 -6.79 -20.28 -3.49
C VAL A 336 -5.68 -19.36 -3.99
N CYS A 337 -4.73 -19.02 -3.13
CA CYS A 337 -3.59 -18.19 -3.50
C CYS A 337 -2.75 -18.87 -4.60
N GLN A 338 -2.49 -20.18 -4.48
CA GLN A 338 -1.79 -20.93 -5.53
C GLN A 338 -2.54 -20.95 -6.87
N SER A 339 -3.87 -21.06 -6.84
CA SER A 339 -4.69 -20.94 -8.05
C SER A 339 -4.57 -19.56 -8.68
N ASN A 340 -4.57 -18.50 -7.88
CA ASN A 340 -4.37 -17.14 -8.38
C ASN A 340 -2.98 -16.98 -9.03
N VAL A 341 -1.93 -17.52 -8.40
CA VAL A 341 -0.56 -17.51 -8.95
C VAL A 341 -0.51 -18.17 -10.33
N ASN A 342 -1.19 -19.30 -10.51
CA ASN A 342 -1.24 -19.98 -11.81
C ASN A 342 -1.92 -19.10 -12.88
N GLU A 343 -3.04 -18.46 -12.53
CA GLU A 343 -3.72 -17.52 -13.43
C GLU A 343 -2.85 -16.30 -13.78
N TYR A 344 -2.11 -15.76 -12.80
CA TYR A 344 -1.18 -14.66 -13.04
C TYR A 344 -0.01 -15.07 -13.94
N ALA A 345 0.54 -16.27 -13.76
CA ALA A 345 1.60 -16.79 -14.62
C ALA A 345 1.10 -16.99 -16.06
N ILE A 346 -0.12 -17.51 -16.25
CA ILE A 346 -0.76 -17.59 -17.57
C ILE A 346 -0.96 -16.19 -18.17
N GLY A 347 -1.41 -15.23 -17.36
CA GLY A 347 -1.56 -13.83 -17.74
C GLY A 347 -0.23 -13.21 -18.18
N LEU A 348 0.86 -13.46 -17.45
CA LEU A 348 2.21 -12.95 -17.78
C LEU A 348 2.71 -13.54 -19.09
N LYS A 349 2.59 -14.86 -19.28
CA LYS A 349 2.97 -15.53 -20.54
C LYS A 349 2.22 -14.93 -21.73
N SER A 350 0.91 -14.69 -21.54
CA SER A 350 0.06 -14.08 -22.57
C SER A 350 0.44 -12.63 -22.84
N LEU A 351 0.67 -11.84 -21.80
CA LEU A 351 1.14 -10.46 -21.90
C LEU A 351 2.42 -10.37 -22.75
N ILE A 352 3.41 -11.20 -22.44
CA ILE A 352 4.69 -11.25 -23.17
C ILE A 352 4.47 -11.69 -24.63
N ALA A 353 3.73 -12.78 -24.86
CA ALA A 353 3.53 -13.33 -26.20
C ALA A 353 2.72 -12.41 -27.13
N ASN A 354 1.75 -11.68 -26.57
CA ASN A 354 0.82 -10.84 -27.33
C ASN A 354 1.35 -9.41 -27.58
N ASN A 355 2.44 -9.02 -26.94
CA ASN A 355 2.98 -7.66 -27.03
C ASN A 355 4.44 -7.70 -27.47
N PRO A 356 4.72 -7.48 -28.77
CA PRO A 356 6.08 -7.47 -29.30
C PRO A 356 7.11 -6.61 -28.57
N PRO A 357 6.77 -5.47 -27.93
CA PRO A 357 7.76 -4.73 -27.15
C PRO A 357 8.43 -5.52 -26.02
N ALA A 358 7.81 -6.58 -25.50
CA ALA A 358 8.42 -7.47 -24.51
C ALA A 358 9.66 -8.24 -25.03
N LYS A 359 9.95 -8.15 -26.33
CA LYS A 359 11.18 -8.65 -26.97
C LYS A 359 12.32 -7.62 -26.99
N TYR A 360 12.01 -6.33 -26.86
CA TYR A 360 12.95 -5.23 -27.13
C TYR A 360 13.08 -4.32 -25.90
N PRO A 361 14.01 -4.61 -24.96
CA PRO A 361 14.31 -3.71 -23.86
C PRO A 361 14.82 -2.36 -24.36
N GLU A 362 14.25 -1.26 -23.84
CA GLU A 362 14.69 0.11 -24.16
C GLU A 362 15.74 0.63 -23.15
N TYR A 363 15.65 0.18 -21.90
CA TYR A 363 16.58 0.49 -20.83
C TYR A 363 17.24 -0.80 -20.33
N ASP A 364 18.51 -0.71 -19.96
CA ASP A 364 19.18 -1.77 -19.19
C ASP A 364 18.44 -1.98 -17.85
N GLU A 365 17.87 -0.91 -17.28
CA GLU A 365 17.03 -0.93 -16.09
C GLU A 365 15.76 -1.81 -16.24
N HIS A 366 15.35 -2.19 -17.46
CA HIS A 366 14.31 -3.23 -17.66
C HIS A 366 14.75 -4.62 -17.16
N LEU A 367 16.02 -4.79 -16.77
CA LEU A 367 16.48 -5.94 -15.99
C LEU A 367 15.58 -6.18 -14.78
N ILE A 368 15.01 -5.14 -14.17
CA ILE A 368 14.12 -5.25 -13.00
C ILE A 368 12.88 -6.07 -13.35
N GLU A 369 12.15 -5.66 -14.40
CA GLU A 369 10.98 -6.37 -14.91
C GLU A 369 11.32 -7.79 -15.35
N ILE A 370 12.45 -7.97 -16.05
CA ILE A 370 12.92 -9.26 -16.54
C ILE A 370 13.25 -10.19 -15.38
N SER A 371 14.00 -9.74 -14.39
CA SER A 371 14.30 -10.55 -13.19
C SER A 371 13.03 -10.94 -12.46
N LEU A 372 12.10 -10.01 -12.22
CA LEU A 372 10.83 -10.30 -11.54
C LEU A 372 10.02 -11.38 -12.28
N ALA A 373 9.95 -11.27 -13.61
CA ALA A 373 9.25 -12.23 -14.46
C ALA A 373 9.92 -13.60 -14.46
N LEU A 374 11.26 -13.67 -14.59
CA LEU A 374 11.99 -14.94 -14.56
C LEU A 374 11.89 -15.62 -13.19
N ILE A 375 11.96 -14.86 -12.09
CA ILE A 375 11.73 -15.38 -10.73
C ILE A 375 10.31 -15.95 -10.62
N LEU A 376 9.29 -15.22 -11.09
CA LEU A 376 7.91 -15.72 -11.06
C LEU A 376 7.76 -17.02 -11.86
N LEU A 377 8.27 -17.05 -13.10
CA LEU A 377 8.23 -18.24 -13.95
C LEU A 377 8.97 -19.42 -13.30
N GLY A 378 10.12 -19.17 -12.68
CA GLY A 378 10.84 -20.16 -11.88
C GLY A 378 10.00 -20.72 -10.74
N LYS A 379 9.39 -19.86 -9.92
CA LYS A 379 8.52 -20.28 -8.81
C LYS A 379 7.23 -20.98 -9.27
N ALA A 380 6.72 -20.63 -10.44
CA ALA A 380 5.54 -21.26 -11.05
C ALA A 380 5.88 -22.53 -11.86
N ASN A 381 7.16 -22.94 -11.89
CA ASN A 381 7.65 -24.08 -12.67
C ASN A 381 7.39 -23.96 -14.20
N GLU A 382 7.44 -22.74 -14.72
CA GLU A 382 7.26 -22.38 -16.13
C GLU A 382 8.63 -22.20 -16.82
N LEU A 383 9.56 -23.13 -16.55
CA LEU A 383 10.97 -23.03 -16.95
C LEU A 383 11.14 -23.00 -18.47
N GLU A 384 10.35 -23.77 -19.20
CA GLU A 384 10.41 -23.80 -20.67
C GLU A 384 10.03 -22.46 -21.29
N PHE A 385 9.03 -21.77 -20.74
CA PHE A 385 8.68 -20.42 -21.19
C PHE A 385 9.80 -19.43 -20.88
N ALA A 386 10.41 -19.53 -19.68
CA ALA A 386 11.54 -18.67 -19.30
C ALA A 386 12.72 -18.82 -20.26
N LYS A 387 13.12 -20.05 -20.61
CA LYS A 387 14.18 -20.33 -21.60
C LYS A 387 13.87 -19.68 -22.95
N ASN A 388 12.67 -19.93 -23.49
CA ASN A 388 12.25 -19.40 -24.78
C ASN A 388 12.17 -17.87 -24.79
N TRP A 389 11.76 -17.25 -23.68
CA TRP A 389 11.69 -15.80 -23.57
C TRP A 389 13.09 -15.17 -23.48
N ILE A 390 14.03 -15.74 -22.73
CA ILE A 390 15.44 -15.29 -22.71
C ILE A 390 16.02 -15.35 -24.12
N ALA A 391 15.83 -16.46 -24.85
CA ALA A 391 16.28 -16.56 -26.24
C ALA A 391 15.68 -15.46 -27.12
N THR A 392 14.38 -15.18 -26.93
CA THR A 392 13.68 -14.09 -27.64
C THR A 392 14.26 -12.71 -27.32
N LEU A 393 14.59 -12.44 -26.05
CA LEU A 393 15.25 -11.18 -25.62
C LEU A 393 16.63 -11.03 -26.24
N VAL A 394 17.44 -12.08 -26.24
CA VAL A 394 18.79 -12.07 -26.84
C VAL A 394 18.70 -11.80 -28.35
N ILE A 395 17.76 -12.44 -29.04
CA ILE A 395 17.47 -12.16 -30.46
C ILE A 395 17.02 -10.70 -30.63
N GLY A 396 16.14 -10.17 -29.76
CA GLY A 396 15.66 -8.79 -29.83
C GLY A 396 16.75 -7.74 -29.62
N LEU A 397 17.67 -7.98 -28.70
CA LEU A 397 18.87 -7.15 -28.50
C LEU A 397 19.78 -7.20 -29.72
N ASN A 398 20.00 -8.39 -30.29
CA ASN A 398 20.78 -8.54 -31.52
C ASN A 398 20.13 -7.79 -32.70
N ASP A 399 18.83 -7.97 -32.91
CA ASP A 399 18.09 -7.33 -34.00
C ASP A 399 18.12 -5.81 -33.85
N SER A 400 17.92 -5.29 -32.63
CA SER A 400 17.92 -3.85 -32.36
C SER A 400 19.27 -3.23 -32.69
N TYR A 401 20.36 -3.89 -32.32
CA TYR A 401 21.70 -3.43 -32.63
C TYR A 401 22.03 -3.54 -34.12
N ARG A 402 21.79 -4.70 -34.73
CA ARG A 402 22.16 -4.94 -36.14
C ARG A 402 21.34 -4.10 -37.12
N LEU A 403 20.07 -3.83 -36.80
CA LEU A 403 19.17 -3.09 -37.70
C LEU A 403 19.17 -1.58 -37.42
N LYS A 404 19.30 -1.16 -36.16
CA LYS A 404 19.15 0.25 -35.76
C LYS A 404 20.40 0.84 -35.10
N GLY A 405 21.41 0.03 -34.80
CA GLY A 405 22.53 0.44 -33.94
C GLY A 405 22.10 0.74 -32.51
N PHE A 406 20.92 0.27 -32.10
CA PHE A 406 20.35 0.58 -30.79
C PHE A 406 20.84 -0.40 -29.71
N VAL A 407 21.22 0.15 -28.57
CA VAL A 407 21.56 -0.56 -27.34
C VAL A 407 20.72 0.03 -26.21
N PRO A 408 20.14 -0.80 -25.32
CA PRO A 408 19.36 -0.28 -24.20
C PRO A 408 20.15 0.74 -23.38
N LEU A 409 19.53 1.87 -23.05
CA LEU A 409 20.20 2.91 -22.27
C LEU A 409 20.48 2.38 -20.86
N PHE A 410 21.71 2.58 -20.38
CA PHE A 410 22.11 2.06 -19.07
C PHE A 410 21.26 2.62 -17.91
N ARG A 411 20.73 3.83 -18.08
CA ARG A 411 19.83 4.48 -17.12
C ARG A 411 18.58 4.99 -17.82
N THR A 412 17.50 5.09 -17.04
CA THR A 412 16.26 5.69 -17.50
C THR A 412 16.43 7.19 -17.75
N ASP A 413 16.37 7.58 -19.01
CA ASP A 413 16.28 8.96 -19.50
C ASP A 413 15.33 8.97 -20.70
N TYR A 414 14.13 9.53 -20.49
CA TYR A 414 13.09 9.53 -21.52
C TYR A 414 13.43 10.46 -22.69
N GLU A 415 14.07 11.61 -22.41
CA GLU A 415 14.40 12.59 -23.44
C GLU A 415 15.48 12.02 -24.36
N GLU A 416 16.54 11.43 -23.78
CA GLU A 416 17.59 10.75 -24.55
C GLU A 416 17.01 9.60 -25.37
N LEU A 417 16.15 8.77 -24.76
CA LEU A 417 15.53 7.65 -25.47
C LEU A 417 14.67 8.13 -26.65
N ALA A 418 13.87 9.18 -26.44
CA ALA A 418 13.03 9.75 -27.50
C ALA A 418 13.90 10.29 -28.66
N ASP A 419 15.00 10.98 -28.37
CA ASP A 419 15.92 11.50 -29.39
C ASP A 419 16.57 10.37 -30.21
N ILE A 420 16.92 9.24 -29.58
CA ILE A 420 17.46 8.08 -30.28
C ILE A 420 16.40 7.48 -31.22
N HIS A 421 15.16 7.31 -30.75
CA HIS A 421 14.07 6.76 -31.56
C HIS A 421 13.67 7.68 -32.73
N LEU A 422 13.88 8.99 -32.60
CA LEU A 422 13.72 9.97 -33.69
C LEU A 422 14.90 9.99 -34.67
N GLY A 423 16.01 9.34 -34.34
CA GLY A 423 17.24 9.33 -35.14
C GLY A 423 18.11 10.57 -34.97
N ASN A 424 17.86 11.36 -33.92
CA ASN A 424 18.63 12.57 -33.59
C ASN A 424 19.95 12.24 -32.89
N SER A 425 20.01 11.11 -32.19
CA SER A 425 21.18 10.64 -31.44
C SER A 425 21.37 9.12 -31.61
N ARG A 426 22.47 8.58 -31.05
CA ARG A 426 22.77 7.15 -31.06
C ARG A 426 23.02 6.69 -29.63
N SER A 427 22.56 5.49 -29.31
CA SER A 427 22.87 4.83 -28.04
C SER A 427 24.34 4.42 -27.98
N GLU A 428 24.94 4.48 -26.79
CA GLU A 428 26.30 4.01 -26.53
C GLU A 428 26.32 2.73 -25.68
N ALA A 429 27.10 1.74 -26.11
CA ALA A 429 27.25 0.45 -25.45
C ALA A 429 28.32 0.48 -24.33
N ASN A 430 28.16 1.34 -23.33
CA ASN A 430 29.20 1.55 -22.31
C ASN A 430 29.18 0.50 -21.19
N SER A 431 27.99 0.10 -20.73
CA SER A 431 27.83 -0.84 -19.62
C SER A 431 26.48 -1.53 -19.67
N SER A 432 26.41 -2.74 -19.10
CA SER A 432 25.15 -3.47 -18.96
C SER A 432 25.15 -4.37 -17.72
N MET A 433 24.05 -4.34 -16.99
CA MET A 433 23.67 -5.28 -15.94
C MET A 433 22.60 -6.27 -16.42
N LEU A 434 21.87 -5.95 -17.49
CA LEU A 434 20.93 -6.87 -18.13
C LEU A 434 21.63 -8.07 -18.77
N LEU A 435 22.73 -7.88 -19.50
CA LEU A 435 23.39 -8.97 -20.22
C LEU A 435 23.95 -10.05 -19.26
N PRO A 436 24.62 -9.69 -18.14
CA PRO A 436 25.03 -10.67 -17.14
C PRO A 436 23.84 -11.41 -16.52
N LEU A 437 22.73 -10.72 -16.23
CA LEU A 437 21.52 -11.36 -15.72
C LEU A 437 21.01 -12.46 -16.67
N LEU A 438 20.98 -12.21 -17.99
CA LEU A 438 20.57 -13.23 -18.97
C LEU A 438 21.55 -14.41 -19.01
N ALA A 439 22.85 -14.15 -18.86
CA ALA A 439 23.87 -15.20 -18.76
C ALA A 439 23.67 -16.06 -17.49
N GLU A 440 23.47 -15.42 -16.33
CA GLU A 440 23.20 -16.12 -15.07
C GLU A 440 21.93 -16.96 -15.10
N TRP A 441 20.86 -16.46 -15.73
CA TRP A 441 19.65 -17.25 -15.90
C TRP A 441 19.83 -18.44 -16.85
N SER A 442 20.69 -18.31 -17.86
CA SER A 442 21.08 -19.45 -18.70
C SER A 442 21.79 -20.52 -17.87
N VAL A 443 22.63 -20.10 -16.90
CA VAL A 443 23.26 -20.99 -15.92
C VAL A 443 22.24 -21.68 -15.02
N ILE A 444 21.35 -20.90 -14.40
CA ILE A 444 20.32 -21.39 -13.50
C ILE A 444 19.42 -22.43 -14.19
N LEU A 445 19.08 -22.19 -15.47
CA LEU A 445 18.24 -23.09 -16.26
C LEU A 445 18.97 -24.33 -16.79
N LYS A 446 20.30 -24.41 -16.61
CA LYS A 446 21.17 -25.48 -17.12
C LYS A 446 21.10 -25.59 -18.64
N GLU A 447 21.17 -24.44 -19.32
CA GLU A 447 21.08 -24.31 -20.77
C GLU A 447 22.36 -23.74 -21.38
N PRO A 448 23.38 -24.58 -21.67
CA PRO A 448 24.64 -24.13 -22.26
C PRO A 448 24.46 -23.45 -23.62
N GLU A 449 23.52 -23.90 -24.45
CA GLU A 449 23.24 -23.30 -25.76
C GLU A 449 22.74 -21.85 -25.63
N LEU A 450 21.92 -21.59 -24.60
CA LEU A 450 21.40 -20.25 -24.32
C LEU A 450 22.50 -19.33 -23.78
N TYR A 451 23.38 -19.86 -22.94
CA TYR A 451 24.56 -19.15 -22.45
C TYR A 451 25.48 -18.74 -23.59
N GLU A 452 25.77 -19.68 -24.51
CA GLU A 452 26.57 -19.40 -25.71
C GLU A 452 25.89 -18.36 -26.62
N LEU A 453 24.56 -18.37 -26.72
CA LEU A 453 23.83 -17.35 -27.47
C LEU A 453 24.02 -15.94 -26.87
N VAL A 454 23.97 -15.82 -25.53
CA VAL A 454 24.26 -14.55 -24.83
C VAL A 454 25.71 -14.11 -25.04
N LYS A 455 26.67 -15.04 -24.90
CA LYS A 455 28.10 -14.76 -25.11
C LYS A 455 28.38 -14.30 -26.53
N LYS A 456 27.76 -14.94 -27.52
CA LYS A 456 27.87 -14.55 -28.93
C LYS A 456 27.29 -13.16 -29.19
N LEU A 457 26.13 -12.83 -28.61
CA LEU A 457 25.57 -11.48 -28.68
C LEU A 457 26.59 -10.44 -28.20
N ILE A 458 27.20 -10.67 -27.04
CA ILE A 458 28.16 -9.74 -26.43
C ILE A 458 29.42 -9.60 -27.29
N THR A 459 30.04 -10.71 -27.67
CA THR A 459 31.32 -10.69 -28.40
C THR A 459 31.19 -10.13 -29.82
N GLU A 460 30.08 -10.38 -30.52
CA GLU A 460 29.89 -9.91 -31.90
C GLU A 460 29.34 -8.49 -32.02
N ASN A 461 28.59 -8.02 -31.01
CA ASN A 461 27.93 -6.70 -31.06
C ASN A 461 28.56 -5.68 -30.10
N TYR A 462 29.06 -6.13 -28.94
CA TYR A 462 29.44 -5.26 -27.82
C TYR A 462 30.82 -5.62 -27.22
N PRO A 463 31.89 -5.75 -28.02
CA PRO A 463 33.16 -6.32 -27.54
C PRO A 463 33.83 -5.53 -26.41
N ASN A 464 33.48 -4.24 -26.23
CA ASN A 464 34.05 -3.36 -25.21
C ASN A 464 33.06 -3.01 -24.08
N ILE A 465 31.89 -3.66 -24.02
CA ILE A 465 30.89 -3.33 -23.00
C ILE A 465 31.36 -3.77 -21.62
N ASN A 466 31.25 -2.89 -20.64
CA ASN A 466 31.55 -3.25 -19.26
C ASN A 466 30.33 -3.98 -18.63
N LEU A 467 30.45 -5.30 -18.50
CA LEU A 467 29.46 -6.15 -17.84
C LEU A 467 29.53 -5.99 -16.32
N GLN A 468 28.38 -5.76 -15.68
CA GLN A 468 28.30 -5.47 -14.25
C GLN A 468 27.22 -6.28 -13.53
N ILE A 469 27.46 -6.61 -12.27
CA ILE A 469 26.45 -7.10 -11.33
C ILE A 469 26.59 -6.32 -10.03
N TRP A 470 25.47 -5.86 -9.50
CA TRP A 470 25.43 -5.16 -8.22
C TRP A 470 25.14 -6.12 -7.08
N PHE A 471 25.89 -5.99 -5.98
CA PHE A 471 25.72 -6.71 -4.73
C PHE A 471 25.46 -5.73 -3.59
N PRO A 472 24.46 -5.99 -2.73
CA PRO A 472 24.23 -5.18 -1.55
C PRO A 472 25.32 -5.41 -0.50
N GLU A 473 25.41 -4.46 0.43
CA GLU A 473 26.15 -4.58 1.69
C GLU A 473 25.17 -4.42 2.87
N SER A 474 25.66 -4.65 4.09
CA SER A 474 24.86 -4.54 5.32
C SER A 474 24.10 -3.22 5.48
N THR A 475 24.63 -2.09 4.97
CA THR A 475 23.95 -0.78 5.04
C THR A 475 22.90 -0.57 3.96
N SER A 476 22.86 -1.42 2.93
CA SER A 476 21.95 -1.25 1.79
C SER A 476 20.47 -1.34 2.18
N GLU A 477 20.11 -2.12 3.21
CA GLU A 477 18.72 -2.23 3.68
C GLU A 477 18.13 -0.87 4.11
N ASP A 478 18.94 0.07 4.58
CA ASP A 478 18.45 1.40 4.99
C ASP A 478 17.84 2.19 3.83
N PHE A 479 18.30 1.94 2.61
CA PHE A 479 17.79 2.57 1.40
C PHE A 479 16.64 1.79 0.77
N LEU A 480 16.53 0.48 1.03
CA LEU A 480 15.51 -0.41 0.44
C LEU A 480 14.10 0.16 0.56
N PHE A 481 13.78 0.84 1.65
CA PHE A 481 12.42 1.32 1.90
C PHE A 481 12.16 2.76 1.46
N THR A 482 13.20 3.51 1.10
CA THR A 482 13.08 4.97 0.94
C THR A 482 13.61 5.51 -0.37
N ASP A 483 14.57 4.84 -1.02
CA ASP A 483 15.29 5.34 -2.20
C ASP A 483 15.81 4.18 -3.08
N ASN A 484 16.50 4.51 -4.17
CA ASN A 484 17.19 3.56 -5.02
C ASN A 484 18.44 3.01 -4.32
N MET A 485 18.29 1.83 -3.70
CA MET A 485 19.33 1.17 -2.92
C MET A 485 20.62 0.95 -3.73
N SER A 486 20.51 0.48 -4.97
CA SER A 486 21.68 0.20 -5.82
C SER A 486 22.47 1.45 -6.26
N ARG A 487 21.88 2.64 -6.16
CA ARG A 487 22.57 3.91 -6.41
C ARG A 487 23.19 4.52 -5.15
N LYS A 488 22.75 4.07 -3.96
CA LYS A 488 23.16 4.65 -2.66
C LYS A 488 24.18 3.80 -1.92
N SER A 489 24.17 2.50 -2.13
CA SER A 489 24.93 1.54 -1.33
C SER A 489 25.29 0.29 -2.15
N GLY A 490 26.19 -0.53 -1.61
CA GLY A 490 26.65 -1.80 -2.19
C GLY A 490 27.82 -1.64 -3.16
N HIS A 491 28.18 -2.76 -3.78
CA HIS A 491 29.34 -2.85 -4.65
C HIS A 491 28.95 -3.42 -6.02
N ALA A 492 29.46 -2.81 -7.09
CA ALA A 492 29.32 -3.35 -8.43
C ALA A 492 30.56 -4.17 -8.79
N LYS A 493 30.40 -5.48 -9.00
CA LYS A 493 31.39 -6.27 -9.70
C LYS A 493 31.38 -5.83 -11.15
N CYS A 494 32.48 -5.25 -11.59
CA CYS A 494 32.65 -4.73 -12.95
C CYS A 494 33.55 -5.65 -13.77
N SER A 495 33.53 -5.46 -15.09
CA SER A 495 34.40 -6.16 -16.04
C SER A 495 34.24 -7.67 -15.95
N ILE A 496 32.99 -8.12 -15.81
CA ILE A 496 32.66 -9.54 -15.76
C ILE A 496 33.00 -10.17 -17.11
N GLU A 497 33.79 -11.24 -17.09
CA GLU A 497 34.08 -12.06 -18.26
C GLU A 497 33.20 -13.31 -18.23
N LEU A 498 32.54 -13.59 -19.36
CA LEU A 498 31.82 -14.86 -19.54
C LEU A 498 32.82 -15.91 -20.03
N TYR A 499 33.01 -16.98 -19.26
CA TYR A 499 33.95 -18.05 -19.62
C TYR A 499 33.45 -18.86 -20.82
N ASP A 500 34.37 -19.54 -21.50
CA ASP A 500 34.01 -20.54 -22.51
C ASP A 500 33.37 -21.79 -21.91
N ASP A 501 33.78 -22.14 -20.69
CA ASP A 501 33.17 -23.23 -19.94
C ASP A 501 32.04 -22.69 -19.06
N PHE A 502 30.82 -23.05 -19.42
CA PHE A 502 29.60 -22.77 -18.68
C PHE A 502 29.66 -23.22 -17.21
N GLU A 503 30.26 -24.38 -16.92
CA GLU A 503 30.34 -24.89 -15.53
C GLU A 503 31.30 -24.06 -14.68
N LYS A 504 32.37 -23.51 -15.27
CA LYS A 504 33.26 -22.59 -14.56
C LYS A 504 32.54 -21.33 -14.10
N TYR A 505 31.63 -20.80 -14.94
CA TYR A 505 30.83 -19.63 -14.55
C TYR A 505 29.82 -19.98 -13.46
N ARG A 506 29.25 -21.20 -13.51
CA ARG A 506 28.39 -21.75 -12.43
C ARG A 506 29.13 -21.87 -11.09
N GLU A 507 30.37 -22.37 -11.10
CA GLU A 507 31.21 -22.47 -9.90
C GLU A 507 31.46 -21.09 -9.27
N GLU A 508 31.84 -20.10 -10.08
CA GLU A 508 32.03 -18.72 -9.60
C GLU A 508 30.74 -18.14 -8.99
N MET A 509 29.59 -18.35 -9.64
CA MET A 509 28.29 -17.91 -9.09
C MET A 509 27.98 -18.58 -7.73
N LEU A 510 28.34 -19.85 -7.53
CA LEU A 510 28.16 -20.57 -6.26
C LEU A 510 29.09 -20.05 -5.17
N GLU A 511 30.35 -19.76 -5.50
CA GLU A 511 31.32 -19.14 -4.60
C GLU A 511 30.84 -17.75 -4.17
N GLU A 512 30.45 -16.90 -5.13
CA GLU A 512 29.90 -15.57 -4.85
C GLU A 512 28.62 -15.62 -4.02
N LYS A 513 27.71 -16.55 -4.33
CA LYS A 513 26.49 -16.75 -3.52
C LYS A 513 26.83 -17.08 -2.08
N THR A 514 27.99 -17.66 -1.80
CA THR A 514 28.42 -17.97 -0.43
C THR A 514 29.12 -16.78 0.22
N LEU A 515 29.97 -16.08 -0.54
CA LEU A 515 30.82 -14.99 -0.03
C LEU A 515 30.09 -13.65 0.09
N LEU A 516 29.18 -13.34 -0.84
CA LEU A 516 28.50 -12.04 -0.97
C LEU A 516 27.07 -12.07 -0.43
N TRP A 517 26.74 -13.03 0.44
CA TRP A 517 25.41 -13.22 1.00
C TRP A 517 25.14 -12.36 2.24
N GLU A 518 25.39 -11.05 2.16
CA GLU A 518 25.07 -10.15 3.27
C GLU A 518 23.56 -9.91 3.41
N GLU A 519 22.83 -9.92 2.30
CA GLU A 519 21.39 -9.64 2.29
C GLU A 519 20.50 -10.68 2.99
N LYS A 520 20.99 -11.88 3.34
CA LYS A 520 20.20 -12.84 4.15
C LYS A 520 19.80 -12.27 5.50
N ASP A 521 20.62 -11.37 6.03
CA ASP A 521 20.47 -10.79 7.36
C ASP A 521 19.53 -9.57 7.32
N PHE A 522 19.04 -9.17 6.13
CA PHE A 522 18.05 -8.10 6.02
C PHE A 522 16.76 -8.49 6.72
N SER A 523 16.19 -7.52 7.44
CA SER A 523 14.99 -7.66 8.27
C SER A 523 13.79 -8.21 7.48
N ILE A 524 13.71 -7.94 6.17
CA ILE A 524 12.64 -8.44 5.30
C ILE A 524 12.61 -9.98 5.15
N PHE A 525 13.73 -10.67 5.38
CA PHE A 525 13.79 -12.14 5.27
C PHE A 525 13.34 -12.84 6.55
N ALA A 526 13.53 -12.22 7.72
CA ALA A 526 13.17 -12.80 9.00
C ALA A 526 11.65 -12.95 9.21
N GLY A 527 10.84 -12.06 8.61
CA GLY A 527 9.38 -12.00 8.83
C GLY A 527 8.50 -12.64 7.74
N HIS A 528 9.06 -13.43 6.82
CA HIS A 528 8.36 -13.92 5.61
C HIS A 528 7.91 -12.83 4.61
N PHE A 529 8.20 -11.55 4.87
CA PHE A 529 7.86 -10.42 3.99
C PHE A 529 8.96 -10.10 2.96
N SER A 530 9.69 -11.12 2.50
CA SER A 530 10.80 -10.93 1.56
C SER A 530 10.35 -10.33 0.22
N TYR A 531 9.06 -10.37 -0.14
CA TYR A 531 8.57 -9.69 -1.34
C TYR A 531 8.71 -8.16 -1.29
N LEU A 532 8.96 -7.56 -0.11
CA LEU A 532 9.20 -6.12 0.00
C LEU A 532 10.40 -5.66 -0.83
N GLY A 533 11.43 -6.51 -1.00
CA GLY A 533 12.55 -6.18 -1.90
C GLY A 533 12.16 -6.14 -3.37
N TYR A 534 11.19 -6.97 -3.81
CA TYR A 534 10.62 -6.85 -5.16
C TYR A 534 9.88 -5.53 -5.35
N LEU A 535 9.10 -5.12 -4.33
CA LEU A 535 8.38 -3.85 -4.38
C LEU A 535 9.36 -2.67 -4.42
N SER A 536 10.38 -2.69 -3.56
CA SER A 536 11.44 -1.69 -3.55
C SER A 536 12.11 -1.55 -4.92
N SER A 537 12.49 -2.68 -5.53
CA SER A 537 13.14 -2.71 -6.85
C SER A 537 12.25 -2.08 -7.92
N ARG A 538 10.97 -2.46 -8.00
CA ARG A 538 10.02 -1.88 -8.96
C ARG A 538 9.76 -0.39 -8.69
N HIS A 539 9.59 -0.02 -7.43
CA HIS A 539 9.15 1.31 -7.01
C HIS A 539 10.25 2.37 -7.16
N PHE A 540 11.47 2.06 -6.71
CA PHE A 540 12.62 2.98 -6.76
C PHE A 540 13.54 2.75 -7.94
N ARG A 541 13.22 1.77 -8.78
CA ARG A 541 14.08 1.31 -9.87
C ARG A 541 15.44 0.81 -9.36
N SER A 542 15.47 0.21 -8.18
CA SER A 542 16.69 -0.43 -7.64
C SER A 542 16.93 -1.77 -8.32
N ASN A 543 18.19 -2.16 -8.48
CA ASN A 543 18.52 -3.54 -8.83
C ASN A 543 17.93 -4.52 -7.80
N LEU A 544 17.45 -5.67 -8.29
CA LEU A 544 17.01 -6.74 -7.40
C LEU A 544 18.18 -7.28 -6.57
N LEU A 545 17.86 -7.79 -5.38
CA LEU A 545 18.82 -8.52 -4.56
C LEU A 545 19.22 -9.84 -5.27
N PRO A 546 20.52 -10.09 -5.49
CA PRO A 546 21.01 -11.32 -6.12
C PRO A 546 20.46 -12.63 -5.53
N VAL A 547 20.21 -12.66 -4.21
CA VAL A 547 19.64 -13.83 -3.54
C VAL A 547 18.33 -14.30 -4.18
N TYR A 548 17.52 -13.40 -4.75
CA TYR A 548 16.20 -13.76 -5.27
C TYR A 548 16.22 -14.64 -6.52
N TRP A 549 17.22 -14.48 -7.39
CA TRP A 549 17.36 -15.36 -8.55
C TRP A 549 18.45 -16.41 -8.34
N ARG A 550 19.49 -16.10 -7.57
CA ARG A 550 20.54 -17.09 -7.24
C ARG A 550 20.06 -18.16 -6.26
N GLU A 551 18.89 -18.03 -5.62
CA GLU A 551 18.28 -19.14 -4.88
C GLU A 551 17.98 -20.37 -5.75
N PHE A 552 17.75 -20.17 -7.06
CA PHE A 552 17.51 -21.25 -8.02
C PHE A 552 18.80 -21.95 -8.49
N LEU A 553 19.96 -21.38 -8.15
CA LEU A 553 21.26 -22.00 -8.42
C LEU A 553 21.41 -23.25 -7.56
N SER A 554 21.41 -24.41 -8.22
CA SER A 554 21.56 -25.76 -7.65
C SER A 554 22.85 -26.40 -8.09
#